data_AF-A0A7K1Y3Z5-F1
#
_entry.id   AF-A0A7K1Y3Z5-F1
#
_cell.length_a   1.000
_cell.length_b   1.000
_cell.length_c   1.000
_cell.angle_alpha   90.00
_cell.angle_beta   90.00
_cell.angle_gamma   90.00
#
_symmetry.space_group_name_H-M   'P 1'
#
loop_
_entity.id
_entity.type
_entity.pdbx_description
1 polymer ?
#
loop_
_entity_poly.entity_id
_entity_poly.type
_entity_poly.pdbx_seq_one_letter_code
_entity_poly.pdbx_strand_id
1 'polypeptide(L)'
;MILKTIAQYQKELKNKPLKEGEQFNLVGYSYGSVLQAQAALKLAKSGQVIDNLVLIGSPISTDSDLYKQLSENGNIKSILRYDLPGDALSNSDGIMDILKGAWQSSPLGSGDNAHHFDAARPGKDADKTIDAIVKWLKENGVKN
;
A
#
# COMPACT_ATOMS: atom_id res chain seq x y z
N MET A 1 -12.33 9.71 -8.85
CA MET A 1 -10.86 9.72 -8.93
C MET A 1 -10.33 8.33 -9.31
N ILE A 2 -10.59 7.29 -8.50
CA ILE A 2 -10.15 5.89 -8.73
C ILE A 2 -10.52 5.34 -10.13
N LEU A 3 -11.73 5.60 -10.62
CA LEU A 3 -12.15 5.12 -11.96
C LEU A 3 -11.26 5.65 -13.10
N LYS A 4 -10.81 6.91 -12.99
CA LYS A 4 -9.91 7.50 -13.98
C LYS A 4 -8.52 6.86 -13.90
N THR A 5 -8.02 6.62 -12.68
CA THR A 5 -6.75 5.92 -12.45
C THR A 5 -6.77 4.51 -13.03
N ILE A 6 -7.83 3.74 -12.78
CA ILE A 6 -7.99 2.39 -13.33
C ILE A 6 -8.02 2.42 -14.86
N ALA A 7 -8.80 3.34 -15.44
CA ALA A 7 -8.87 3.48 -16.90
C ALA A 7 -7.51 3.86 -17.50
N GLN A 8 -6.73 4.67 -16.80
CA GLN A 8 -5.36 5.00 -17.20
C GLN A 8 -4.45 3.77 -17.13
N TYR A 9 -4.44 3.01 -16.04
CA TYR A 9 -3.64 1.77 -15.95
C TYR A 9 -4.00 0.78 -17.04
N GLN A 10 -5.29 0.55 -17.30
CA GLN A 10 -5.74 -0.33 -18.37
C GLN A 10 -5.30 0.17 -19.75
N LYS A 11 -5.38 1.49 -20.00
CA LYS A 11 -4.92 2.09 -21.24
C LYS A 11 -3.41 1.93 -21.41
N GLU A 12 -2.63 2.16 -20.35
CA GLU A 12 -1.18 2.01 -20.39
C GLU A 12 -0.75 0.57 -20.63
N LEU A 13 -1.33 -0.39 -19.90
CA LEU A 13 -1.07 -1.82 -20.10
C LEU A 13 -1.49 -2.31 -21.49
N LYS A 14 -2.55 -1.74 -22.08
CA LYS A 14 -2.94 -2.04 -23.45
C LYS A 14 -1.96 -1.47 -24.47
N ASN A 15 -1.48 -0.24 -24.25
CA ASN A 15 -0.59 0.45 -25.18
C ASN A 15 0.87 -0.01 -25.06
N LYS A 16 1.25 -0.46 -23.87
CA LYS A 16 2.59 -0.91 -23.49
C LYS A 16 2.41 -2.17 -22.62
N PRO A 17 2.11 -3.33 -23.23
CA PRO A 17 2.00 -4.57 -22.49
C PRO A 17 3.33 -4.88 -21.81
N LEU A 18 3.24 -5.48 -20.62
CA LEU A 18 4.42 -5.96 -19.92
C LEU A 18 5.16 -6.99 -20.77
N LYS A 19 6.48 -6.86 -20.79
CA LYS A 19 7.37 -7.85 -21.42
C LYS A 19 7.52 -9.05 -20.50
N GLU A 20 8.01 -10.15 -21.06
CA GLU A 20 8.37 -11.32 -20.28
C GLU A 20 9.36 -10.94 -19.16
N GLY A 21 9.02 -11.29 -17.92
CA GLY A 21 9.81 -10.99 -16.73
C GLY A 21 9.49 -9.66 -16.03
N GLU A 22 8.76 -8.74 -16.66
CA GLU A 22 8.28 -7.49 -16.03
C GLU A 22 7.09 -7.76 -15.09
N GLN A 23 6.88 -6.86 -14.12
CA GLN A 23 5.83 -6.98 -13.10
C GLN A 23 4.89 -5.77 -13.12
N PHE A 24 3.61 -6.02 -12.88
CA PHE A 24 2.64 -4.98 -12.55
C PHE A 24 2.50 -4.89 -11.03
N ASN A 25 3.25 -3.95 -10.44
CA ASN A 25 3.25 -3.69 -9.01
C ASN A 25 2.45 -2.43 -8.69
N LEU A 26 1.55 -2.50 -7.71
CA LEU A 26 0.81 -1.36 -7.19
C LEU A 26 1.29 -1.07 -5.77
N VAL A 27 1.80 0.13 -5.53
CA VAL A 27 2.38 0.52 -4.24
C VAL A 27 1.61 1.71 -3.68
N GLY A 28 1.18 1.61 -2.42
CA GLY A 28 0.54 2.72 -1.74
C GLY A 28 1.01 2.87 -0.29
N TYR A 29 1.12 4.12 0.14
CA TYR A 29 1.49 4.53 1.48
C TYR A 29 0.31 5.19 2.19
N SER A 30 0.04 4.86 3.46
CA SER A 30 -1.03 5.49 4.24
C SER A 30 -2.37 5.43 3.48
N TYR A 31 -3.08 6.55 3.32
CA TYR A 31 -4.29 6.64 2.50
C TYR A 31 -4.09 6.19 1.04
N GLY A 32 -2.90 6.40 0.47
CA GLY A 32 -2.56 5.90 -0.86
C GLY A 32 -2.64 4.38 -0.96
N SER A 33 -2.37 3.64 0.11
CA SER A 33 -2.54 2.18 0.17
C SER A 33 -4.00 1.77 0.02
N VAL A 34 -4.94 2.54 0.58
CA VAL A 34 -6.39 2.30 0.44
C VAL A 34 -6.84 2.50 -0.99
N LEU A 35 -6.36 3.56 -1.64
CA LEU A 35 -6.67 3.82 -3.05
C LEU A 35 -6.13 2.72 -3.96
N GLN A 36 -4.89 2.28 -3.72
CA GLN A 36 -4.27 1.20 -4.51
C GLN A 36 -4.93 -0.15 -4.25
N ALA A 37 -5.32 -0.47 -3.03
CA ALA A 37 -6.11 -1.66 -2.71
C ALA A 37 -7.43 -1.70 -3.48
N GLN A 38 -8.19 -0.60 -3.48
CA GLN A 38 -9.45 -0.52 -4.22
C GLN A 38 -9.24 -0.61 -5.74
N ALA A 39 -8.18 0.01 -6.26
CA ALA A 39 -7.81 -0.09 -7.67
C ALA A 39 -7.41 -1.52 -8.04
N ALA A 40 -6.57 -2.16 -7.22
CA ALA A 40 -6.10 -3.52 -7.38
C ALA A 40 -7.26 -4.50 -7.44
N LEU A 41 -8.18 -4.43 -6.48
CA LEU A 41 -9.34 -5.32 -6.45
C LEU A 41 -10.20 -5.19 -7.72
N LYS A 42 -10.42 -3.96 -8.20
CA LYS A 42 -11.22 -3.73 -9.40
C LYS A 42 -10.53 -4.19 -10.67
N LEU A 43 -9.22 -3.98 -10.78
CA LEU A 43 -8.40 -4.48 -11.90
C LEU A 43 -8.38 -6.00 -11.91
N ALA A 44 -8.11 -6.62 -10.76
CA ALA A 44 -8.07 -8.07 -10.59
C ALA A 44 -9.41 -8.74 -10.91
N LYS A 45 -10.53 -8.14 -10.48
CA LYS A 45 -11.89 -8.59 -10.86
C LYS A 45 -12.16 -8.46 -12.37
N SER A 46 -11.43 -7.61 -13.09
CA SER A 46 -11.52 -7.48 -14.56
C SER A 46 -10.54 -8.39 -15.32
N GLY A 47 -9.82 -9.28 -14.63
CA GLY A 47 -8.87 -10.20 -15.23
C GLY A 47 -7.43 -9.69 -15.30
N GLN A 48 -7.16 -8.45 -14.88
CA GLN A 48 -5.79 -7.92 -14.85
C GLN A 48 -4.98 -8.60 -13.74
N VAL A 49 -3.86 -9.21 -14.10
CA VAL A 49 -2.91 -9.76 -13.13
C VAL A 49 -2.09 -8.63 -12.51
N ILE A 50 -1.96 -8.67 -11.18
CA ILE A 50 -1.15 -7.78 -10.35
C ILE A 50 -0.15 -8.66 -9.62
N ASP A 51 1.13 -8.45 -9.88
CA ASP A 51 2.20 -9.25 -9.28
C ASP A 51 2.33 -8.97 -7.79
N ASN A 52 2.40 -7.68 -7.42
CA ASN A 52 2.48 -7.27 -6.02
C ASN A 52 1.56 -6.08 -5.75
N LEU A 53 0.67 -6.23 -4.76
CA LEU A 53 0.01 -5.11 -4.09
C LEU A 53 0.78 -4.80 -2.80
N VAL A 54 1.40 -3.63 -2.74
CA VAL A 54 2.23 -3.20 -1.61
C VAL A 54 1.47 -2.17 -0.76
N LEU A 55 1.31 -2.49 0.52
CA LEU A 55 0.57 -1.74 1.52
C LEU A 55 1.55 -1.27 2.61
N ILE A 56 2.01 -0.02 2.53
CA ILE A 56 2.94 0.57 3.49
C ILE A 56 2.17 1.49 4.45
N GLY A 57 2.35 1.34 5.75
CA GLY A 57 1.66 2.18 6.73
C GLY A 57 0.14 2.12 6.59
N SER A 58 -0.41 0.95 6.21
CA SER A 58 -1.78 0.88 5.69
C SER A 58 -2.80 0.75 6.82
N PRO A 59 -3.86 1.58 6.83
CA PRO A 59 -4.96 1.44 7.78
C PRO A 59 -5.93 0.30 7.46
N ILE A 60 -5.68 -0.46 6.38
CA ILE A 60 -6.46 -1.65 6.08
C ILE A 60 -6.06 -2.75 7.07
N SER A 61 -6.99 -3.11 7.96
CA SER A 61 -6.85 -4.30 8.80
C SER A 61 -6.86 -5.58 7.97
N THR A 62 -6.02 -6.53 8.36
CA THR A 62 -5.99 -7.89 7.82
C THR A 62 -7.31 -8.64 7.99
N ASP A 63 -8.13 -8.24 8.96
CA ASP A 63 -9.44 -8.86 9.24
C ASP A 63 -10.59 -8.17 8.49
N SER A 64 -10.30 -7.12 7.71
CA SER A 64 -11.31 -6.40 6.95
C SER A 64 -11.81 -7.18 5.73
N ASP A 65 -13.08 -6.97 5.37
CA ASP A 65 -13.66 -7.52 4.13
C ASP A 65 -12.89 -7.13 2.87
N LEU A 66 -12.26 -5.94 2.88
CA LEU A 66 -11.42 -5.49 1.78
C LEU A 66 -10.15 -6.34 1.69
N TYR A 67 -9.44 -6.54 2.79
CA TYR A 67 -8.23 -7.37 2.80
C TYR A 67 -8.54 -8.81 2.40
N LYS A 68 -9.62 -9.37 2.94
CA LYS A 68 -10.12 -10.70 2.55
C LYS A 68 -10.35 -10.80 1.04
N GLN A 69 -11.10 -9.88 0.46
CA GLN A 69 -11.36 -9.85 -0.98
C GLN A 69 -10.09 -9.71 -1.84
N LEU A 70 -9.07 -9.00 -1.34
CA LEU A 70 -7.78 -8.90 -2.03
C LEU A 70 -7.05 -10.24 -1.98
N SER A 71 -6.96 -10.85 -0.79
CA SER A 71 -6.23 -12.10 -0.55
C SER A 71 -6.83 -13.31 -1.27
N GLU A 72 -8.16 -13.33 -1.44
CA GLU A 72 -8.88 -14.42 -2.11
C GLU A 72 -8.92 -14.26 -3.64
N ASN A 73 -8.48 -13.12 -4.18
CA ASN A 73 -8.51 -12.87 -5.62
C ASN A 73 -7.25 -13.41 -6.31
N GLY A 74 -7.38 -14.52 -7.04
CA GLY A 74 -6.25 -15.19 -7.71
C GLY A 74 -5.50 -14.36 -8.77
N ASN A 75 -5.99 -13.18 -9.15
CA ASN A 75 -5.26 -12.24 -10.02
C ASN A 75 -4.33 -11.29 -9.25
N ILE A 76 -4.42 -11.21 -7.92
CA ILE A 76 -3.44 -10.56 -7.06
C ILE A 76 -2.49 -11.65 -6.54
N LYS A 77 -1.26 -11.67 -7.05
CA LYS A 77 -0.32 -12.77 -6.78
C LYS A 77 0.32 -12.65 -5.40
N SER A 78 0.55 -11.44 -4.94
CA SER A 78 1.13 -11.16 -3.62
C SER A 78 0.55 -9.89 -3.02
N ILE A 79 0.34 -9.90 -1.70
CA ILE A 79 0.04 -8.72 -0.89
C ILE A 79 1.20 -8.54 0.07
N LEU A 80 1.99 -7.50 -0.14
CA LEU A 80 3.17 -7.17 0.67
C LEU A 80 2.81 -6.03 1.62
N ARG A 81 2.75 -6.33 2.91
CA ARG A 81 2.35 -5.36 3.94
C ARG A 81 3.55 -4.99 4.80
N TYR A 82 3.85 -3.70 4.87
CA TYR A 82 4.92 -3.16 5.71
C TYR A 82 4.33 -2.14 6.69
N ASP A 83 4.21 -2.55 7.95
CA ASP A 83 3.76 -1.67 9.03
C ASP A 83 4.97 -0.94 9.63
N LEU A 84 4.85 0.38 9.76
CA LEU A 84 5.90 1.18 10.37
C LEU A 84 5.94 0.91 11.89
N PRO A 85 7.11 0.59 12.47
CA PRO A 85 7.20 0.37 13.91
C PRO A 85 6.68 1.58 14.70
N GLY A 86 5.73 1.35 15.61
CA GLY A 86 5.14 2.40 16.45
C GLY A 86 4.00 3.20 15.79
N ASP A 87 3.64 2.89 14.55
CA ASP A 87 2.50 3.48 13.86
C ASP A 87 1.18 2.88 14.34
N ALA A 88 0.37 3.68 15.05
CA ALA A 88 -0.93 3.25 15.54
C ALA A 88 -2.06 3.30 14.49
N LEU A 89 -1.80 3.85 13.29
CA LEU A 89 -2.74 3.82 12.16
C LEU A 89 -2.57 2.58 11.28
N SER A 90 -1.45 1.88 11.39
CA SER A 90 -1.23 0.64 10.65
C SER A 90 -2.05 -0.51 11.23
N ASN A 91 -2.66 -1.31 10.36
CA ASN A 91 -3.44 -2.51 10.68
C ASN A 91 -4.58 -2.29 11.69
N SER A 92 -5.22 -1.12 11.66
CA SER A 92 -6.21 -0.77 12.66
C SER A 92 -7.47 -1.67 12.56
N ASP A 93 -7.73 -2.48 13.59
CA ASP A 93 -8.82 -3.47 13.63
C ASP A 93 -10.19 -2.85 13.92
N GLY A 94 -10.25 -1.54 14.14
CA GLY A 94 -11.51 -0.84 14.33
C GLY A 94 -11.37 0.66 14.47
N ILE A 95 -12.52 1.32 14.64
CA ILE A 95 -12.60 2.77 14.70
C ILE A 95 -11.79 3.37 15.86
N MET A 96 -11.65 2.64 16.97
CA MET A 96 -10.88 3.11 18.12
C MET A 96 -9.37 3.19 17.83
N ASP A 97 -8.83 2.23 17.09
CA ASP A 97 -7.42 2.26 16.68
C ASP A 97 -7.18 3.36 15.64
N ILE A 98 -8.11 3.54 14.70
CA ILE A 98 -8.07 4.65 13.75
C ILE A 98 -8.08 6.00 14.50
N LEU A 99 -8.95 6.16 15.51
CA LEU A 99 -9.02 7.38 16.32
C LEU A 99 -7.74 7.59 17.14
N LYS A 100 -7.17 6.53 17.70
CA LYS A 100 -5.90 6.59 18.44
C LYS A 100 -4.75 7.00 17.53
N GLY A 101 -4.64 6.40 16.35
CA GLY A 101 -3.63 6.76 15.37
C GLY A 101 -3.82 8.16 14.78
N ALA A 102 -5.07 8.58 14.57
CA ALA A 102 -5.40 9.94 14.16
C ALA A 102 -5.02 10.95 15.23
N TRP A 103 -5.26 10.64 16.51
CA TRP A 103 -4.81 11.46 17.64
C TRP A 103 -3.28 11.51 17.74
N GLN A 104 -2.60 10.37 17.61
CA GLN A 104 -1.13 10.30 17.57
C GLN A 104 -0.56 11.19 16.47
N SER A 105 -1.21 11.21 15.29
CA SER A 105 -0.80 12.01 14.12
C SER A 105 -1.28 13.46 14.16
N SER A 106 -2.07 13.85 15.17
CA SER A 106 -2.60 15.21 15.31
C SER A 106 -1.59 16.16 15.98
N PRO A 107 -1.75 17.49 15.86
CA PRO A 107 -0.93 18.46 16.59
C PRO A 107 -1.00 18.34 18.11
N LEU A 108 -2.03 17.69 18.66
CA LEU A 108 -2.17 17.41 20.09
C LEU A 108 -1.41 16.15 20.53
N GLY A 109 -1.03 15.29 19.58
CA GLY A 109 -0.18 14.13 19.76
C GLY A 109 1.26 14.41 19.34
N SER A 110 1.79 13.58 18.44
CA SER A 110 3.14 13.72 17.88
C SER A 110 3.16 14.55 16.58
N GLY A 111 2.01 14.92 16.02
CA GLY A 111 1.91 15.67 14.76
C GLY A 111 2.73 15.01 13.64
N ASP A 112 3.52 15.83 12.95
CA ASP A 112 4.42 15.38 11.88
C ASP A 112 5.51 14.40 12.36
N ASN A 113 5.79 14.35 13.67
CA ASN A 113 6.74 13.41 14.26
C ASN A 113 6.13 12.02 14.55
N ALA A 114 4.84 11.80 14.25
CA ALA A 114 4.23 10.49 14.42
C ALA A 114 4.91 9.44 13.53
N HIS A 115 5.02 8.20 14.04
CA HIS A 115 5.65 7.08 13.32
C HIS A 115 4.99 6.77 11.98
N HIS A 116 3.71 7.10 11.84
CA HIS A 116 2.97 7.00 10.58
C HIS A 116 3.58 7.82 9.43
N PHE A 117 4.46 8.77 9.70
CA PHE A 117 5.13 9.61 8.70
C PHE A 117 6.62 9.31 8.56
N ASP A 118 7.15 8.27 9.22
CA ASP A 118 8.58 7.96 9.26
C ASP A 118 9.19 7.77 7.85
N ALA A 119 8.42 7.28 6.88
CA ALA A 119 8.86 7.11 5.49
C ALA A 119 8.39 8.24 4.54
N ALA A 120 7.84 9.34 5.07
CA ALA A 120 7.34 10.48 4.30
C ALA A 120 8.01 11.82 4.68
N ARG A 121 8.67 11.89 5.84
CA ARG A 121 9.42 13.08 6.27
C ARG A 121 10.65 13.32 5.40
N PRO A 122 11.14 14.56 5.30
CA PRO A 122 12.45 14.82 4.72
C PRO A 122 13.58 14.40 5.66
N GLY A 123 14.72 13.97 5.10
CA GLY A 123 15.99 13.79 5.82
C GLY A 123 16.46 12.35 5.96
N LYS A 124 17.68 12.21 6.47
CA LYS A 124 18.45 10.94 6.44
C LYS A 124 17.77 9.77 7.12
N ASP A 125 16.94 10.02 8.14
CA ASP A 125 16.27 8.93 8.86
C ASP A 125 15.07 8.39 8.07
N ALA A 126 14.36 9.25 7.34
CA ALA A 126 13.35 8.82 6.38
C ALA A 126 13.99 8.09 5.20
N ASP A 127 15.12 8.60 4.68
CA ASP A 127 15.88 7.94 3.61
C ASP A 127 16.28 6.50 4.01
N LYS A 128 16.85 6.33 5.22
CA LYS A 128 17.16 4.99 5.76
C LYS A 128 15.93 4.09 5.88
N THR A 129 14.80 4.66 6.29
CA THR A 129 13.54 3.92 6.42
C THR A 129 13.04 3.47 5.06
N ILE A 130 13.07 4.35 4.07
CA ILE A 130 12.73 4.05 2.67
C ILE A 130 13.68 2.98 2.11
N ASP A 131 14.98 3.10 2.34
CA ASP A 131 15.98 2.12 1.91
C ASP A 131 15.72 0.73 2.52
N ALA A 132 15.37 0.69 3.81
CA ALA A 132 15.01 -0.56 4.49
C ALA A 132 13.75 -1.18 3.88
N ILE A 133 12.71 -0.37 3.60
CA ILE A 133 11.48 -0.82 2.95
C ILE A 133 11.79 -1.34 1.54
N VAL A 134 12.55 -0.59 0.73
CA VAL A 134 12.92 -0.99 -0.64
C VAL A 134 13.72 -2.29 -0.65
N LYS A 135 14.67 -2.43 0.28
CA LYS A 135 15.42 -3.68 0.45
C LYS A 135 14.49 -4.85 0.78
N TRP A 136 13.60 -4.66 1.75
CA TRP A 136 12.61 -5.67 2.14
C TRP A 136 11.69 -6.03 0.96
N LEU A 137 11.21 -5.06 0.17
CA LEU A 137 10.39 -5.32 -1.01
C LEU A 137 11.10 -6.18 -2.05
N LYS A 138 12.38 -5.92 -2.30
CA LYS A 138 13.21 -6.71 -3.22
C LYS A 138 13.40 -8.14 -2.72
N GLU A 139 13.67 -8.30 -1.43
CA GLU A 139 13.77 -9.61 -0.77
C GLU A 139 12.46 -10.40 -0.85
N ASN A 140 11.32 -9.71 -0.94
CA ASN A 140 9.98 -10.29 -1.04
C ASN A 140 9.42 -10.32 -2.48
N GLY A 141 10.29 -10.18 -3.50
CA GLY A 141 9.94 -10.49 -4.88
C GLY A 141 9.49 -9.32 -5.75
N VAL A 142 9.58 -8.07 -5.28
CA VAL A 142 9.43 -6.88 -6.13
C VAL A 142 10.70 -6.68 -6.96
N LYS A 143 10.54 -6.64 -8.28
CA LYS A 143 11.64 -6.43 -9.24
C LYS A 143 11.73 -4.97 -9.67
N ASN A 144 12.95 -4.58 -10.08
CA ASN A 144 13.24 -3.30 -10.74
C ASN A 144 12.97 -3.39 -12.24
#